data_AF-A0A7J4T311-F1
#
_entry.id   AF-A0A7J4T311-F1
#
_cell.length_a   1.000
_cell.length_b   1.000
_cell.length_c   1.000
_cell.angle_alpha   90.00
_cell.angle_beta   90.00
_cell.angle_gamma   90.00
#
_symmetry.space_group_name_H-M   'P 1'
#
loop_
_entity.id
_entity.type
_entity.pdbx_description
1 polymer ?
#
loop_
_entity_poly.entity_id
_entity_poly.type
_entity_poly.pdbx_seq_one_letter_code
_entity_poly.pdbx_strand_id
1 'polypeptide(L)'
;MREAVFITCLVLTASLSGCFGEQETEETEVEQGFYPDIYSRHTLDWNWTDSYSYVLQPGPHAALEVQEATITVDTTGIWGGGPNSADVHLSYWLPSNTEAGEKVPVIAVVSPYFSYGQPGDESNPTNIVAAGRGEFIYDNFIPHGYALAQVAVFATEESTGCFDYRGDGEGLGIHSAVEWLGDQEWSNGNVAIYGKSYEGATAWEA
;
A
#
# COMPACT_ATOMS: atom_id res chain seq x y z
N MET A 1 59.10 10.55 58.89
CA MET A 1 57.73 9.99 58.83
C MET A 1 56.69 10.98 58.29
N ARG A 2 56.71 12.28 58.65
CA ARG A 2 55.74 13.26 58.11
C ARG A 2 55.85 13.53 56.60
N GLU A 3 57.06 13.58 56.05
CA GLU A 3 57.27 13.86 54.61
C GLU A 3 56.89 12.68 53.71
N ALA A 4 57.15 11.45 54.15
CA ALA A 4 56.76 10.24 53.43
C ALA A 4 55.23 10.10 53.34
N VAL A 5 54.51 10.38 54.42
CA VAL A 5 53.04 10.37 54.45
C VAL A 5 52.45 11.42 53.50
N PHE A 6 53.08 12.59 53.40
CA PHE A 6 52.61 13.66 52.52
C PHE A 6 52.74 13.28 51.03
N ILE A 7 53.86 12.68 50.65
CA ILE A 7 54.10 12.21 49.28
C ILE A 7 53.16 11.04 48.93
N THR A 8 52.94 10.11 49.88
CA THR A 8 51.99 8.99 49.68
C THR A 8 50.55 9.49 49.48
N CYS A 9 50.10 10.49 50.25
CA CYS A 9 48.78 11.08 50.04
C CYS A 9 48.66 11.75 48.66
N LEU A 10 49.69 12.47 48.22
CA LEU A 10 49.69 13.21 46.96
C LEU A 10 49.63 12.28 45.73
N VAL A 11 50.33 11.14 45.79
CA VAL A 11 50.30 10.10 44.75
C VAL A 11 48.95 9.36 44.73
N LEU A 12 48.33 9.12 45.89
CA LEU A 12 47.01 8.47 45.96
C LEU A 12 45.89 9.39 45.44
N THR A 13 45.96 10.70 45.68
CA THR A 13 44.95 11.65 45.19
C THR A 13 45.03 11.93 43.69
N ALA A 14 46.19 11.72 43.05
CA ALA A 14 46.36 11.88 41.61
C ALA A 14 45.63 10.79 40.78
N SER A 15 45.28 9.65 41.40
CA SER A 15 44.47 8.60 40.76
C SER A 15 42.96 8.90 40.78
N LEU A 16 42.54 9.92 41.53
CA LEU A 16 41.16 10.39 41.61
C LEU A 16 40.88 11.58 40.68
N SER A 17 41.86 12.05 39.90
CA SER A 17 41.64 13.08 38.86
C SER A 17 41.04 12.50 37.57
N GLY A 18 40.38 11.35 37.66
CA GLY A 18 39.47 10.89 36.61
C GLY A 18 38.34 11.91 36.47
N CYS A 19 38.21 12.49 35.28
CA CYS A 19 37.26 13.52 34.89
C CYS A 19 35.94 13.53 35.70
N PHE A 20 35.86 14.41 36.69
CA PHE A 20 34.59 14.99 37.17
C PHE A 20 34.15 16.11 36.22
N GLY A 21 34.17 15.81 34.92
CA GLY A 21 33.39 16.57 33.96
C GLY A 21 32.10 15.79 33.81
N GLU A 22 31.00 16.35 34.29
CA GLU A 22 29.69 15.98 33.78
C GLU A 22 29.81 16.20 32.26
N GLN A 23 30.05 15.12 31.51
CA GLN A 23 29.60 15.11 30.14
C GLN A 23 28.09 15.22 30.32
N GLU A 24 27.59 16.45 30.23
CA GLU A 24 26.39 16.71 29.45
C GLU A 24 26.66 15.96 28.14
N THR A 25 26.27 14.69 28.16
CA THR A 25 25.81 14.03 26.96
C THR A 25 24.67 14.96 26.63
N GLU A 26 24.91 15.92 25.74
CA GLU A 26 23.83 16.52 24.99
C GLU A 26 23.13 15.28 24.44
N GLU A 27 22.12 14.82 25.18
CA GLU A 27 21.01 14.07 24.62
C GLU A 27 20.56 15.03 23.54
N THR A 28 21.13 14.82 22.36
CA THR A 28 20.64 15.44 21.16
C THR A 28 19.19 15.01 21.20
N GLU A 29 18.28 15.93 21.55
CA GLU A 29 16.86 15.69 21.40
C GLU A 29 16.74 15.30 19.95
N VAL A 30 16.71 13.99 19.70
CA VAL A 30 16.47 13.45 18.38
C VAL A 30 15.05 13.90 18.18
N GLU A 31 14.92 14.99 17.42
CA GLU A 31 13.65 15.57 17.00
C GLU A 31 12.80 14.37 16.60
N GLN A 32 11.83 13.99 17.45
CA GLN A 32 11.09 12.77 17.23
C GLN A 32 10.32 13.02 15.95
N GLY A 33 10.86 12.48 14.86
CA GLY A 33 10.27 12.63 13.54
C GLY A 33 8.82 12.15 13.61
N PHE A 34 8.02 12.62 12.65
CA PHE A 34 6.63 12.21 12.52
C PHE A 34 6.44 10.68 12.56
N TYR A 35 7.47 9.91 12.18
CA TYR A 35 7.50 8.46 12.27
C TYR A 35 8.42 7.97 13.39
N PRO A 36 8.04 6.88 14.09
CA PRO A 36 8.93 6.20 15.02
C PRO A 36 10.23 5.77 14.33
N ASP A 37 11.34 5.90 15.06
CA ASP A 37 12.65 5.44 14.63
C ASP A 37 12.60 3.97 14.19
N ILE A 38 13.26 3.66 13.07
CA ILE A 38 13.20 2.34 12.44
C ILE A 38 13.68 1.23 13.37
N TYR A 39 14.68 1.49 14.22
CA TYR A 39 15.20 0.53 15.17
C TYR A 39 14.30 0.38 16.39
N SER A 40 13.46 1.37 16.67
CA SER A 40 12.51 1.37 17.80
C SER A 40 11.14 0.77 17.44
N ARG A 41 10.80 0.64 16.14
CA ARG A 41 9.47 0.13 15.70
C ARG A 41 9.09 -1.24 16.26
N HIS A 42 10.06 -2.11 16.55
CA HIS A 42 9.79 -3.44 17.10
C HIS A 42 9.23 -3.43 18.53
N THR A 43 9.34 -2.31 19.25
CA THR A 43 8.83 -2.17 20.62
C THR A 43 7.41 -1.60 20.68
N LEU A 44 6.83 -1.23 19.54
CA LEU A 44 5.48 -0.67 19.46
C LEU A 44 4.41 -1.75 19.61
N ASP A 45 3.25 -1.34 20.10
CA ASP A 45 2.07 -2.19 20.22
C ASP A 45 1.41 -2.37 18.85
N TRP A 46 1.82 -3.41 18.15
CA TRP A 46 1.27 -3.78 16.84
C TRP A 46 0.01 -4.63 16.99
N ASN A 47 -1.01 -4.33 16.18
CA ASN A 47 -2.17 -5.19 16.05
C ASN A 47 -1.86 -6.36 15.08
N TRP A 48 -1.96 -7.60 15.59
CA TRP A 48 -1.73 -8.85 14.85
C TRP A 48 -2.93 -9.81 14.94
N THR A 49 -4.13 -9.30 15.22
CA THR A 49 -5.30 -10.17 15.45
C THR A 49 -5.88 -10.78 14.18
N ASP A 50 -5.52 -10.26 13.01
CA ASP A 50 -6.01 -10.69 11.70
C ASP A 50 -4.91 -11.36 10.86
N SER A 51 -5.29 -11.83 9.68
CA SER A 51 -4.44 -12.50 8.68
C SER A 51 -3.49 -11.55 7.93
N TYR A 52 -3.64 -10.24 8.13
CA TYR A 52 -2.81 -9.18 7.55
C TYR A 52 -2.38 -8.17 8.64
N SER A 53 -1.35 -7.37 8.33
CA SER A 53 -0.80 -6.38 9.25
C SER A 53 -1.61 -5.09 9.26
N TYR A 54 -1.64 -4.39 10.40
CA TYR A 54 -2.22 -3.05 10.50
C TYR A 54 -1.17 -1.95 10.64
N VAL A 55 -1.51 -0.75 10.17
CA VAL A 55 -0.82 0.49 10.52
C VAL A 55 -1.03 0.81 11.99
N LEU A 56 -0.09 1.53 12.59
CA LEU A 56 -0.06 1.78 14.04
C LEU A 56 -1.26 2.54 14.56
N GLN A 57 -1.79 3.47 13.76
CA GLN A 57 -2.91 4.32 14.13
C GLN A 57 -3.96 4.24 13.03
N PRO A 58 -5.25 4.03 13.37
CA PRO A 58 -6.30 4.08 12.39
C PRO A 58 -6.47 5.51 11.86
N GLY A 59 -6.80 5.62 10.58
CA GLY A 59 -7.13 6.89 9.97
C GLY A 59 -8.58 7.31 10.26
N PRO A 60 -8.94 8.59 10.06
CA PRO A 60 -10.26 9.11 10.44
C PRO A 60 -11.38 8.78 9.43
N HIS A 61 -11.05 8.29 8.23
CA HIS A 61 -12.02 8.06 7.17
C HIS A 61 -12.63 6.66 7.24
N ALA A 62 -13.85 6.52 6.72
CA ALA A 62 -14.50 5.23 6.53
C ALA A 62 -14.61 4.93 5.03
N ALA A 63 -14.67 3.65 4.67
CA ALA A 63 -15.00 3.25 3.31
C ALA A 63 -16.46 3.54 3.00
N LEU A 64 -16.71 4.13 1.84
CA LEU A 64 -18.04 4.27 1.26
C LEU A 64 -18.47 2.96 0.59
N GLU A 65 -19.74 2.89 0.19
CA GLU A 65 -20.26 1.75 -0.57
C GLU A 65 -19.47 1.51 -1.85
N VAL A 66 -19.41 0.23 -2.25
CA VAL A 66 -18.73 -0.19 -3.49
C VAL A 66 -19.37 0.49 -4.70
N GLN A 67 -18.52 0.90 -5.64
CA GLN A 67 -18.92 1.40 -6.95
C GLN A 67 -18.28 0.53 -8.03
N GLU A 68 -18.93 0.43 -9.18
CA GLU A 68 -18.50 -0.42 -10.29
C GLU A 68 -18.45 0.39 -11.58
N ALA A 69 -17.51 0.06 -12.45
CA ALA A 69 -17.37 0.69 -13.76
C ALA A 69 -16.93 -0.31 -14.83
N THR A 70 -17.37 -0.07 -16.06
CA THR A 70 -16.98 -0.82 -17.24
C THR A 70 -16.38 0.13 -18.26
N ILE A 71 -15.16 -0.16 -18.71
CA ILE A 71 -14.39 0.67 -19.62
C ILE A 71 -14.29 -0.06 -20.95
N THR A 72 -14.92 0.49 -21.99
CA THR A 72 -14.81 -0.05 -23.35
C THR A 72 -13.50 0.42 -23.99
N VAL A 73 -12.68 -0.54 -24.39
CA VAL A 73 -11.35 -0.36 -24.97
C VAL A 73 -11.37 -0.75 -26.45
N ASP A 74 -10.71 0.03 -27.31
CA ASP A 74 -10.45 -0.35 -28.71
C ASP A 74 -9.29 -1.34 -28.76
N THR A 75 -9.59 -2.58 -29.14
CA THR A 75 -8.62 -3.68 -29.21
C THR A 75 -8.35 -4.12 -30.66
N THR A 76 -8.68 -3.25 -31.62
CA THR A 76 -8.49 -3.51 -33.05
C THR A 76 -7.02 -3.86 -33.34
N GLY A 77 -6.81 -5.08 -33.86
CA GLY A 77 -5.48 -5.54 -34.27
C GLY A 77 -4.56 -5.99 -33.12
N ILE A 78 -5.04 -5.99 -31.88
CA ILE A 78 -4.29 -6.48 -30.72
C ILE A 78 -4.18 -8.00 -30.75
N TRP A 79 -5.31 -8.69 -30.88
CA TRP A 79 -5.35 -10.15 -30.92
C TRP A 79 -5.63 -10.67 -32.33
N GLY A 80 -4.84 -11.63 -32.80
CA GLY A 80 -5.08 -12.30 -34.08
C GLY A 80 -6.44 -13.01 -34.11
N GLY A 81 -7.43 -12.39 -34.75
CA GLY A 81 -8.81 -12.90 -34.80
C GLY A 81 -9.63 -12.65 -33.54
N GLY A 82 -9.14 -11.85 -32.60
CA GLY A 82 -9.92 -11.40 -31.44
C GLY A 82 -10.89 -10.27 -31.79
N PRO A 83 -11.69 -9.82 -30.82
CA PRO A 83 -12.61 -8.71 -31.03
C PRO A 83 -11.85 -7.40 -31.24
N ASN A 84 -12.48 -6.44 -31.93
CA ASN A 84 -11.95 -5.08 -32.11
C ASN A 84 -12.29 -4.13 -30.96
N SER A 85 -13.07 -4.61 -29.99
CA SER A 85 -13.33 -3.90 -28.75
C SER A 85 -13.53 -4.91 -27.63
N ALA A 86 -13.06 -4.57 -26.44
CA ALA A 86 -13.27 -5.35 -25.24
C ALA A 86 -13.50 -4.42 -24.05
N ASP A 87 -14.15 -4.93 -23.02
CA ASP A 87 -14.50 -4.20 -21.83
C ASP A 87 -13.62 -4.63 -20.66
N VAL A 88 -13.12 -3.66 -19.90
CA VAL A 88 -12.47 -3.86 -18.60
C VAL A 88 -13.47 -3.51 -17.51
N HIS A 89 -13.80 -4.47 -16.65
CA HIS A 89 -14.59 -4.25 -15.44
C HIS A 89 -13.68 -3.97 -14.24
N LEU A 90 -14.12 -3.04 -13.41
CA LEU A 90 -13.52 -2.77 -12.11
C LEU A 90 -14.57 -2.41 -11.07
N SER A 91 -14.21 -2.65 -9.82
CA SER A 91 -14.94 -2.18 -8.64
C SER A 91 -14.02 -1.36 -7.76
N TYR A 92 -14.54 -0.34 -7.08
CA TYR A 92 -13.74 0.53 -6.23
C TYR A 92 -14.50 1.06 -5.02
N TRP A 93 -13.73 1.40 -3.98
CA TRP A 93 -14.20 1.98 -2.73
C TRP A 93 -13.51 3.30 -2.49
N LEU A 94 -14.31 4.33 -2.21
CA LEU A 94 -13.81 5.66 -1.90
C LEU A 94 -13.77 5.89 -0.37
N PRO A 95 -12.79 6.65 0.13
CA PRO A 95 -12.79 7.09 1.52
C PRO A 95 -13.78 8.25 1.72
N SER A 96 -14.39 8.33 2.90
CA SER A 96 -15.46 9.29 3.19
C SER A 96 -15.11 10.77 3.04
N ASN A 97 -13.83 11.14 2.99
CA ASN A 97 -13.42 12.51 2.67
C ASN A 97 -13.74 12.94 1.23
N THR A 98 -13.95 11.99 0.31
CA THR A 98 -14.42 12.35 -1.05
C THR A 98 -15.81 12.97 -1.03
N GLU A 99 -16.66 12.67 -0.02
CA GLU A 99 -17.96 13.33 0.15
C GLU A 99 -17.82 14.82 0.49
N ALA A 100 -16.69 15.23 1.07
CA ALA A 100 -16.33 16.62 1.31
C ALA A 100 -15.69 17.30 0.08
N GLY A 101 -15.55 16.59 -1.04
CA GLY A 101 -14.94 17.08 -2.28
C GLY A 101 -13.43 16.96 -2.33
N GLU A 102 -12.81 16.22 -1.39
CA GLU A 102 -11.38 15.94 -1.46
C GLU A 102 -11.06 14.97 -2.60
N LYS A 103 -9.94 15.22 -3.28
CA LYS A 103 -9.41 14.35 -4.32
C LYS A 103 -8.38 13.40 -3.73
N VAL A 104 -8.49 12.11 -4.01
CA VAL A 104 -7.70 11.06 -3.37
C VAL A 104 -6.85 10.27 -4.37
N PRO A 105 -5.69 9.74 -3.95
CA PRO A 105 -4.93 8.77 -4.74
C PRO A 105 -5.62 7.40 -4.74
N VAL A 106 -5.31 6.57 -5.72
CA VAL A 106 -5.90 5.22 -5.89
C VAL A 106 -4.83 4.15 -5.75
N ILE A 107 -5.14 3.08 -5.03
CA ILE A 107 -4.38 1.83 -5.03
C ILE A 107 -5.21 0.78 -5.76
N ALA A 108 -4.74 0.34 -6.91
CA ALA A 108 -5.38 -0.66 -7.75
C ALA A 108 -4.73 -2.03 -7.58
N VAL A 109 -5.56 -3.06 -7.41
CA VAL A 109 -5.18 -4.47 -7.52
C VAL A 109 -5.71 -4.97 -8.85
N VAL A 110 -4.81 -5.20 -9.82
CA VAL A 110 -5.17 -5.71 -11.14
C VAL A 110 -4.89 -7.20 -11.18
N SER A 111 -5.92 -8.03 -11.37
CA SER A 111 -5.83 -9.46 -11.12
C SER A 111 -6.69 -10.29 -12.08
N PRO A 112 -6.24 -11.48 -12.47
CA PRO A 112 -7.07 -12.49 -13.14
C PRO A 112 -7.82 -13.37 -12.14
N TYR A 113 -7.68 -13.12 -10.83
CA TYR A 113 -8.17 -13.99 -9.77
C TYR A 113 -9.50 -13.53 -9.18
N PHE A 114 -10.25 -12.65 -9.85
CA PHE A 114 -11.62 -12.35 -9.49
C PHE A 114 -12.56 -13.34 -10.20
N SER A 115 -13.55 -13.87 -9.48
CA SER A 115 -14.45 -14.94 -9.98
C SER A 115 -13.71 -16.10 -10.63
N TYR A 116 -12.55 -16.47 -10.07
CA TYR A 116 -11.66 -17.49 -10.60
C TYR A 116 -11.86 -18.81 -9.87
N GLY A 117 -12.19 -19.87 -10.59
CA GLY A 117 -12.30 -21.21 -10.03
C GLY A 117 -13.42 -22.02 -10.69
N GLN A 118 -13.87 -23.06 -9.99
CA GLN A 118 -15.07 -23.80 -10.39
C GLN A 118 -16.31 -23.11 -9.82
N PRO A 119 -17.45 -23.12 -10.52
CA PRO A 119 -18.69 -22.56 -9.99
C PRO A 119 -19.02 -23.10 -8.59
N GLY A 120 -19.20 -22.22 -7.62
CA GLY A 120 -19.45 -22.56 -6.21
C GLY A 120 -18.21 -22.67 -5.32
N ASP A 121 -17.00 -22.75 -5.90
CA ASP A 121 -15.70 -22.69 -5.21
C ASP A 121 -14.79 -21.60 -5.82
N GLU A 122 -15.39 -20.66 -6.57
CA GLU A 122 -14.68 -19.55 -7.20
C GLU A 122 -14.30 -18.49 -6.16
N SER A 123 -13.20 -17.77 -6.43
CA SER A 123 -12.85 -16.59 -5.65
C SER A 123 -13.91 -15.49 -5.79
N ASN A 124 -13.88 -14.54 -4.87
CA ASN A 124 -14.80 -13.42 -4.87
C ASN A 124 -14.72 -12.58 -6.18
N PRO A 125 -15.84 -12.01 -6.64
CA PRO A 125 -15.88 -11.02 -7.73
C PRO A 125 -15.20 -9.71 -7.32
N THR A 126 -15.01 -8.79 -8.27
CA THR A 126 -14.33 -7.51 -8.00
C THR A 126 -15.08 -6.64 -6.99
N ASN A 127 -16.40 -6.74 -6.88
CA ASN A 127 -17.20 -5.90 -5.97
C ASN A 127 -17.23 -6.40 -4.51
N ILE A 128 -16.50 -7.47 -4.20
CA ILE A 128 -16.23 -7.92 -2.84
C ILE A 128 -14.73 -7.77 -2.60
N VAL A 129 -14.36 -7.14 -1.49
CA VAL A 129 -12.95 -6.94 -1.11
C VAL A 129 -12.22 -8.29 -1.07
N ALA A 130 -11.12 -8.38 -1.82
CA ALA A 130 -10.35 -9.61 -1.92
C ALA A 130 -9.62 -9.90 -0.61
N ALA A 131 -9.66 -11.16 -0.19
CA ALA A 131 -9.02 -11.61 1.03
C ALA A 131 -7.50 -11.33 1.03
N GLY A 132 -6.95 -11.03 2.20
CA GLY A 132 -5.53 -10.76 2.38
C GLY A 132 -5.13 -9.38 1.89
N ARG A 133 -4.77 -9.21 0.60
CA ARG A 133 -4.23 -7.93 0.10
C ARG A 133 -5.30 -6.86 -0.09
N GLY A 134 -6.48 -7.24 -0.56
CA GLY A 134 -7.61 -6.31 -0.68
C GLY A 134 -8.01 -5.80 0.70
N GLU A 135 -8.22 -6.70 1.66
CA GLU A 135 -8.49 -6.37 3.07
C GLU A 135 -7.37 -5.52 3.69
N PHE A 136 -6.11 -5.87 3.46
CA PHE A 136 -4.97 -5.06 3.92
C PHE A 136 -5.05 -3.61 3.41
N ILE A 137 -5.35 -3.39 2.13
CA ILE A 137 -5.48 -2.04 1.58
C ILE A 137 -6.74 -1.36 2.12
N TYR A 138 -7.86 -2.08 2.13
CA TYR A 138 -9.17 -1.59 2.57
C TYR A 138 -9.10 -1.05 4.00
N ASP A 139 -8.57 -1.83 4.95
CA ASP A 139 -8.57 -1.47 6.36
C ASP A 139 -7.43 -0.52 6.75
N ASN A 140 -6.34 -0.46 5.98
CA ASN A 140 -5.21 0.42 6.33
C ASN A 140 -5.16 1.72 5.54
N PHE A 141 -5.51 1.71 4.25
CA PHE A 141 -5.27 2.85 3.37
C PHE A 141 -6.54 3.67 3.12
N ILE A 142 -7.73 3.06 3.08
CA ILE A 142 -8.98 3.83 2.98
C ILE A 142 -9.14 4.78 4.17
N PRO A 143 -8.93 4.35 5.43
CA PRO A 143 -8.99 5.29 6.55
C PRO A 143 -8.00 6.45 6.46
N HIS A 144 -6.93 6.30 5.68
CA HIS A 144 -5.90 7.32 5.43
C HIS A 144 -6.12 8.10 4.12
N GLY A 145 -7.30 7.99 3.52
CA GLY A 145 -7.69 8.82 2.38
C GLY A 145 -7.19 8.31 1.02
N TYR A 146 -7.00 6.99 0.87
CA TYR A 146 -6.74 6.35 -0.43
C TYR A 146 -7.99 5.62 -0.91
N ALA A 147 -8.28 5.65 -2.21
CA ALA A 147 -9.26 4.75 -2.80
C ALA A 147 -8.64 3.36 -3.05
N LEU A 148 -9.44 2.30 -2.91
CA LEU A 148 -9.11 0.95 -3.36
C LEU A 148 -9.84 0.68 -4.68
N ALA A 149 -9.14 0.14 -5.68
CA ALA A 149 -9.75 -0.40 -6.89
C ALA A 149 -9.33 -1.87 -7.09
N GLN A 150 -10.26 -2.69 -7.56
CA GLN A 150 -10.06 -4.08 -7.96
C GLN A 150 -10.44 -4.19 -9.44
N VAL A 151 -9.45 -4.52 -10.28
CA VAL A 151 -9.59 -4.50 -11.74
C VAL A 151 -9.42 -5.91 -12.28
N ALA A 152 -10.43 -6.42 -12.98
CA ALA A 152 -10.35 -7.70 -13.66
C ALA A 152 -9.64 -7.55 -15.00
N VAL A 153 -8.58 -8.34 -15.24
CA VAL A 153 -7.93 -8.37 -16.57
C VAL A 153 -8.89 -8.91 -17.63
N PHE A 154 -8.61 -8.66 -18.91
CA PHE A 154 -9.43 -9.17 -20.01
C PHE A 154 -9.72 -10.67 -19.91
N ALA A 155 -10.93 -11.04 -20.31
CA ALA A 155 -11.49 -12.39 -20.27
C ALA A 155 -11.59 -13.02 -18.86
N THR A 156 -11.56 -12.22 -17.79
CA THR A 156 -11.82 -12.68 -16.42
C THR A 156 -12.99 -11.91 -15.81
N GLU A 157 -13.73 -12.56 -14.91
CA GLU A 157 -14.93 -12.00 -14.28
C GLU A 157 -15.90 -11.38 -15.32
N GLU A 158 -16.23 -10.09 -15.24
CA GLU A 158 -17.10 -9.37 -16.17
C GLU A 158 -16.34 -8.68 -17.30
N SER A 159 -15.00 -8.68 -17.28
CA SER A 159 -14.17 -8.19 -18.38
C SER A 159 -14.26 -9.12 -19.61
N THR A 160 -14.39 -8.52 -20.79
CA THR A 160 -14.49 -9.27 -22.07
C THR A 160 -13.14 -9.34 -22.77
N GLY A 161 -13.09 -9.75 -24.04
CA GLY A 161 -11.84 -9.84 -24.81
C GLY A 161 -11.13 -11.19 -24.70
N CYS A 162 -9.81 -11.19 -24.84
CA CYS A 162 -8.96 -12.38 -24.78
C CYS A 162 -8.00 -12.29 -23.60
N PHE A 163 -7.78 -13.43 -22.94
CA PHE A 163 -6.75 -13.55 -21.91
C PHE A 163 -5.37 -13.53 -22.56
N ASP A 164 -4.51 -12.58 -22.15
CA ASP A 164 -3.27 -12.27 -22.85
C ASP A 164 -2.14 -11.96 -21.86
N TYR A 165 -1.78 -12.94 -21.03
CA TYR A 165 -0.80 -12.74 -19.96
C TYR A 165 0.51 -12.14 -20.46
N ARG A 166 0.83 -10.94 -19.97
CA ARG A 166 1.98 -10.10 -20.37
C ARG A 166 2.05 -9.80 -21.87
N GLY A 167 0.93 -9.86 -22.56
CA GLY A 167 0.79 -9.45 -23.94
C GLY A 167 0.29 -8.01 -24.04
N ASP A 168 0.34 -7.48 -25.26
CA ASP A 168 -0.07 -6.10 -25.57
C ASP A 168 -1.53 -5.84 -25.16
N GLY A 169 -2.40 -6.86 -25.21
CA GLY A 169 -3.80 -6.73 -24.80
C GLY A 169 -3.95 -6.56 -23.29
N GLU A 170 -3.21 -7.32 -22.48
CA GLU A 170 -3.24 -7.14 -21.03
C GLU A 170 -2.68 -5.77 -20.63
N GLY A 171 -1.55 -5.35 -21.22
CA GLY A 171 -1.00 -4.01 -20.99
C GLY A 171 -1.99 -2.90 -21.34
N LEU A 172 -2.68 -3.01 -22.49
CA LEU A 172 -3.69 -2.03 -22.90
C LEU A 172 -4.90 -1.99 -21.94
N GLY A 173 -5.35 -3.14 -21.45
CA GLY A 173 -6.43 -3.22 -20.47
C GLY A 173 -6.03 -2.56 -19.14
N ILE A 174 -4.83 -2.87 -18.65
CA ILE A 174 -4.27 -2.26 -17.43
C ILE A 174 -4.15 -0.74 -17.60
N HIS A 175 -3.56 -0.28 -18.70
CA HIS A 175 -3.42 1.14 -19.01
C HIS A 175 -4.77 1.85 -19.02
N SER A 176 -5.78 1.28 -19.69
CA SER A 176 -7.11 1.87 -19.79
C SER A 176 -7.78 2.01 -18.41
N ALA A 177 -7.60 1.03 -17.53
CA ALA A 177 -8.11 1.11 -16.16
C ALA A 177 -7.38 2.18 -15.33
N VAL A 178 -6.05 2.28 -15.44
CA VAL A 178 -5.26 3.29 -14.74
C VAL A 178 -5.65 4.71 -15.16
N GLU A 179 -5.76 4.97 -16.46
CA GLU A 179 -6.18 6.29 -16.97
C GLU A 179 -7.59 6.62 -16.48
N TRP A 180 -8.54 5.69 -16.57
CA TRP A 180 -9.90 5.91 -16.09
C TRP A 180 -9.93 6.24 -14.59
N LEU A 181 -9.20 5.51 -13.76
CA LEU A 181 -9.11 5.76 -12.31
C LEU A 181 -8.42 7.10 -12.00
N GLY A 182 -7.46 7.53 -12.82
CA GLY A 182 -6.78 8.82 -12.70
C GLY A 182 -7.66 10.01 -13.07
N ASP A 183 -8.57 9.84 -14.03
CA ASP A 183 -9.36 10.93 -14.63
C ASP A 183 -10.67 11.26 -13.89
N GLN A 184 -11.06 10.46 -12.89
CA GLN A 184 -12.31 10.70 -12.17
C GLN A 184 -12.28 12.02 -11.36
N GLU A 185 -13.44 12.64 -11.17
CA GLU A 185 -13.55 13.91 -10.43
C GLU A 185 -13.04 13.82 -8.98
N TRP A 186 -13.25 12.66 -8.34
CA TRP A 186 -12.80 12.33 -7.00
C TRP A 186 -11.32 11.90 -6.93
N SER A 187 -10.68 11.66 -8.08
CA SER A 187 -9.27 11.25 -8.14
C SER A 187 -8.36 12.47 -8.16
N ASN A 188 -7.18 12.33 -7.56
CA ASN A 188 -6.10 13.31 -7.66
C ASN A 188 -5.12 13.02 -8.81
N GLY A 189 -5.42 12.02 -9.64
CA GLY A 189 -4.61 11.63 -10.81
C GLY A 189 -3.45 10.68 -10.49
N ASN A 190 -3.20 10.33 -9.23
CA ASN A 190 -2.15 9.38 -8.86
C ASN A 190 -2.75 8.00 -8.63
N VAL A 191 -2.35 7.04 -9.46
CA VAL A 191 -2.77 5.64 -9.37
C VAL A 191 -1.53 4.76 -9.16
N ALA A 192 -1.55 3.93 -8.13
CA ALA A 192 -0.53 2.93 -7.85
C ALA A 192 -1.10 1.53 -8.07
N ILE A 193 -0.33 0.64 -8.69
CA ILE A 193 -0.69 -0.79 -8.78
C ILE A 193 0.04 -1.56 -7.69
N TYR A 194 -0.68 -2.38 -6.93
CA TYR A 194 -0.14 -3.19 -5.84
C TYR A 194 -0.56 -4.65 -5.99
N GLY A 195 0.38 -5.57 -5.76
CA GLY A 195 0.10 -7.00 -5.85
C GLY A 195 1.29 -7.91 -5.61
N LYS A 196 1.03 -9.23 -5.61
CA LYS A 196 2.05 -10.30 -5.60
C LYS A 196 1.69 -11.34 -6.65
N SER A 197 2.69 -12.08 -7.14
CA SER A 197 2.50 -13.10 -8.17
C SER A 197 2.02 -12.44 -9.46
N TYR A 198 0.92 -12.90 -10.06
CA TYR A 198 0.34 -12.28 -11.25
C TYR A 198 0.00 -10.79 -11.02
N GLU A 199 -0.64 -10.45 -9.90
CA GLU A 199 -0.95 -9.05 -9.54
C GLU A 199 0.31 -8.19 -9.40
N GLY A 200 1.44 -8.81 -9.05
CA GLY A 200 2.73 -8.11 -9.00
C GLY A 200 3.38 -7.98 -10.38
N ALA A 201 3.01 -8.85 -11.34
CA ALA A 201 3.46 -8.77 -12.71
C ALA A 201 2.73 -7.67 -13.48
N THR A 202 1.43 -7.47 -13.25
CA THR A 202 0.63 -6.44 -13.91
C THR A 202 1.18 -5.02 -13.68
N ALA A 203 1.78 -4.75 -12.51
CA ALA A 203 2.47 -3.48 -12.24
C ALA A 203 3.67 -3.20 -13.18
N TRP A 204 4.26 -4.22 -13.80
CA TRP A 204 5.35 -4.06 -14.78
C TRP A 204 4.87 -3.88 -16.22
N GLU A 205 3.60 -4.19 -16.48
CA GLU A 205 2.98 -4.11 -17.82
C GLU A 205 2.16 -2.82 -17.99
N ALA A 206 2.11 -1.98 -16.96
CA ALA A 206 1.32 -0.75 -16.88
C ALA A 206 2.03 0.47 -17.49
#